data_AF-A0AAV5TYU1-F1
#
_entry.id   AF-A0AAV5TYU1-F1
#
_cell.length_a   1.000
_cell.length_b   1.000
_cell.length_c   1.000
_cell.angle_alpha   90.00
_cell.angle_beta   90.00
_cell.angle_gamma   90.00
#
_symmetry.space_group_name_H-M   'P 1'
#
loop_
_entity.id
_entity.type
_entity.pdbx_description
1 polymer ?
#
loop_
_entity_poly.entity_id
_entity_poly.type
_entity_poly.pdbx_seq_one_letter_code
_entity_poly.pdbx_strand_id
1 'polypeptide(L)'
;LQFPPNFFNGTIGYSRLNNYTYDYDFPATPNPHLIDDIIRNKTSSVLGVISNCNSQSGRESIIDRLQKHINLTLRCLLSLSHSFQDIHISISETHRFIIALENKDCPEYVTEKAYKYKKLIVPIVRDCRLVGDSLPSDAFIAIDDFEHTSELANYLKRLQRNDDEYKK
;
A
#
# COMPACT_ATOMS: atom_id res chain seq x y z
N LEU A 1 -12.16 -9.89 -37.79
CA LEU A 1 -11.07 -8.92 -37.99
C LEU A 1 -9.76 -9.68 -37.87
N GLN A 2 -9.00 -9.79 -38.95
CA GLN A 2 -7.71 -10.49 -38.96
C GLN A 2 -6.61 -9.46 -38.72
N PHE A 3 -5.80 -9.65 -37.68
CA PHE A 3 -4.68 -8.77 -37.38
C PHE A 3 -3.54 -8.99 -38.39
N PRO A 4 -2.78 -7.95 -38.77
CA PRO A 4 -1.70 -8.07 -39.75
C PRO A 4 -0.53 -8.94 -39.26
N PRO A 5 0.29 -9.48 -40.18
CA PRO A 5 1.54 -10.17 -39.81
C PRO A 5 2.45 -9.21 -39.04
N ASN A 6 3.01 -9.67 -37.92
CA ASN A 6 3.81 -8.88 -36.95
C ASN A 6 3.02 -7.90 -36.05
N PHE A 7 1.72 -8.09 -35.89
CA PHE A 7 0.95 -7.35 -34.88
C PHE A 7 1.32 -7.84 -33.46
N PHE A 8 1.92 -6.96 -32.66
CA PHE A 8 2.21 -7.24 -31.25
C PHE A 8 0.90 -7.15 -30.46
N ASN A 9 0.33 -8.31 -30.08
CA ASN A 9 -0.93 -8.39 -29.31
C ASN A 9 -0.69 -8.49 -27.79
N GLY A 10 0.52 -8.18 -27.33
CA GLY A 10 0.87 -8.22 -25.92
C GLY A 10 0.36 -7.00 -25.19
N THR A 11 -0.62 -7.17 -24.32
CA THR A 11 -0.90 -6.20 -23.27
C THR A 11 0.03 -6.49 -22.11
N ILE A 12 0.78 -5.48 -21.65
CA ILE A 12 1.55 -5.51 -20.41
C ILE A 12 0.75 -4.73 -19.38
N GLY A 13 0.54 -5.30 -18.22
CA GLY A 13 -0.15 -4.61 -17.14
C GLY A 13 -0.20 -5.44 -15.87
N TYR A 14 -0.92 -4.93 -14.87
CA TYR A 14 -0.98 -5.55 -13.54
C TYR A 14 -2.03 -6.65 -13.42
N SER A 15 -2.99 -6.70 -14.37
CA SER A 15 -3.94 -7.81 -14.43
C SER A 15 -3.25 -9.10 -14.84
N ARG A 16 -3.59 -10.21 -14.18
CA ARG A 16 -3.20 -11.58 -14.60
C ARG A 16 -3.81 -11.98 -15.95
N LEU A 17 -4.79 -11.22 -16.44
CA LEU A 17 -5.37 -11.41 -17.77
C LEU A 17 -4.47 -10.85 -18.89
N ASN A 18 -3.40 -10.13 -18.55
CA ASN A 18 -2.43 -9.62 -19.51
C ASN A 18 -1.46 -10.72 -19.96
N ASN A 19 -0.99 -10.61 -21.20
CA ASN A 19 0.00 -11.55 -21.76
C ASN A 19 1.33 -11.51 -20.99
N TYR A 20 1.62 -10.39 -20.32
CA TYR A 20 2.77 -10.21 -19.45
C TYR A 20 2.34 -9.45 -18.20
N THR A 21 2.62 -10.03 -17.03
CA THR A 21 2.42 -9.39 -15.73
C THR A 21 3.71 -8.70 -15.29
N TYR A 22 3.60 -7.55 -14.62
CA TYR A 22 4.74 -7.01 -13.88
C TYR A 22 5.11 -7.99 -12.76
N ASP A 23 6.25 -8.67 -12.92
CA ASP A 23 6.77 -9.58 -11.90
C ASP A 23 7.45 -8.74 -10.81
N TYR A 24 6.74 -8.56 -9.71
CA TYR A 24 7.29 -7.88 -8.55
C TYR A 24 7.96 -8.93 -7.67
N ASP A 25 9.25 -9.18 -7.91
CA ASP A 25 10.09 -9.92 -6.98
C ASP A 25 10.01 -9.23 -5.60
N PHE A 26 9.38 -9.89 -4.63
CA PHE A 26 9.58 -9.54 -3.23
C PHE A 26 11.08 -9.69 -2.96
N PRO A 27 11.77 -8.64 -2.48
CA PRO A 27 13.18 -8.77 -2.20
C PRO A 27 13.38 -9.93 -1.21
N ALA A 28 14.36 -10.80 -1.50
CA ALA A 28 14.77 -11.86 -0.61
C ALA A 28 14.85 -11.35 0.83
N THR A 29 14.40 -12.15 1.79
CA THR A 29 14.38 -11.84 3.23
C THR A 29 15.68 -11.12 3.62
N PRO A 30 15.63 -9.82 3.94
CA PRO A 30 16.83 -9.07 4.25
C PRO A 30 17.49 -9.63 5.52
N ASN A 31 18.80 -9.41 5.67
CA ASN A 31 19.53 -9.73 6.90
C ASN A 31 18.75 -9.19 8.13
N PRO A 32 18.53 -9.99 9.20
CA PRO A 32 17.82 -9.53 10.39
C PRO A 32 18.28 -8.18 10.95
N HIS A 33 19.58 -7.89 10.92
CA HIS A 33 20.12 -6.60 11.36
C HIS A 33 19.63 -5.42 10.50
N LEU A 34 19.49 -5.63 9.19
CA LEU A 34 18.95 -4.64 8.26
C LEU A 34 17.45 -4.38 8.53
N ILE A 35 16.70 -5.41 8.91
CA ILE A 35 15.28 -5.29 9.29
C ILE A 35 15.14 -4.42 10.55
N ASP A 36 15.98 -4.65 11.56
CA ASP A 36 15.98 -3.85 12.79
C ASP A 36 16.34 -2.39 12.55
N ASP A 37 17.32 -2.12 11.68
CA ASP A 37 17.69 -0.75 11.30
C ASP A 37 16.53 -0.05 10.55
N ILE A 38 15.85 -0.76 9.63
CA ILE A 38 14.68 -0.23 8.92
C ILE A 38 13.55 0.10 9.91
N ILE A 39 13.27 -0.79 10.86
CA ILE A 39 12.20 -0.59 11.84
C ILE A 39 12.52 0.56 12.80
N ARG A 40 13.78 0.72 13.21
CA ARG A 40 14.23 1.87 14.02
C ARG A 40 13.99 3.22 13.33
N ASN A 41 14.03 3.25 11.99
CA ASN A 41 13.72 4.47 11.23
C ASN A 41 12.21 4.77 11.13
N LYS A 42 11.33 3.82 11.48
CA LYS A 42 9.86 3.98 11.39
C LYS A 42 9.28 4.67 12.61
N THR A 43 9.45 5.99 12.65
CA THR A 43 9.02 6.88 13.75
C THR A 43 7.55 7.31 13.67
N SER A 44 6.92 7.22 12.50
CA SER A 44 5.54 7.63 12.24
C SER A 44 4.61 6.44 12.00
N SER A 45 3.31 6.64 12.21
CA SER A 45 2.33 5.55 12.14
C SER A 45 1.83 5.31 10.72
N VAL A 46 0.86 6.10 10.27
CA VAL A 46 0.15 5.87 9.00
C VAL A 46 0.46 6.99 8.01
N LEU A 47 0.82 6.60 6.80
CA LEU A 47 1.01 7.51 5.67
C LEU A 47 -0.14 7.36 4.68
N GLY A 48 -0.78 8.46 4.28
CA GLY A 48 -1.71 8.49 3.15
C GLY A 48 -1.11 9.29 2.00
N VAL A 49 -0.85 8.65 0.86
CA VAL A 49 -0.41 9.34 -0.36
C VAL A 49 -1.49 9.20 -1.43
N ILE A 50 -2.11 10.32 -1.81
CA ILE A 50 -3.21 10.34 -2.78
C ILE A 50 -2.93 11.38 -3.86
N SER A 51 -3.26 11.07 -5.12
CA SER A 51 -3.09 12.01 -6.25
C SER A 51 -4.37 12.79 -6.58
N ASN A 52 -5.53 12.29 -6.14
CA ASN A 52 -6.80 12.97 -6.27
C ASN A 52 -7.40 13.18 -4.87
N CYS A 53 -7.34 14.41 -4.36
CA CYS A 53 -7.87 14.75 -3.02
C CYS A 53 -9.39 14.85 -2.98
N ASN A 54 -10.04 14.98 -4.14
CA ASN A 54 -11.47 15.19 -4.28
C ASN A 54 -12.09 14.00 -5.01
N SER A 55 -11.77 12.77 -4.57
CA SER A 55 -12.41 11.59 -5.13
C SER A 55 -13.77 11.34 -4.49
N GLN A 56 -14.73 10.80 -5.25
CA GLN A 56 -16.03 10.35 -4.72
C GLN A 56 -16.00 8.87 -4.27
N SER A 57 -14.80 8.33 -4.02
CA SER A 57 -14.59 6.89 -3.75
C SER A 57 -14.93 6.47 -2.31
N GLY A 58 -15.32 7.42 -1.46
CA GLY A 58 -15.54 7.21 -0.03
C GLY A 58 -14.25 6.98 0.78
N ARG A 59 -13.08 6.97 0.12
CA ARG A 59 -11.76 6.82 0.78
C ARG A 59 -11.53 7.92 1.81
N GLU A 60 -11.87 9.14 1.47
CA GLU A 60 -11.71 10.33 2.30
C GLU A 60 -12.44 10.15 3.63
N SER A 61 -13.67 9.59 3.61
CA SER A 61 -14.43 9.29 4.82
C SER A 61 -13.75 8.27 5.73
N ILE A 62 -13.07 7.27 5.16
CA ILE A 62 -12.33 6.26 5.94
C ILE A 62 -11.09 6.91 6.57
N ILE A 63 -10.34 7.67 5.79
CA ILE A 63 -9.14 8.39 6.27
C ILE A 63 -9.52 9.34 7.39
N ASP A 64 -10.56 10.15 7.23
CA ASP A 64 -11.04 11.11 8.22
C ASP A 64 -11.46 10.43 9.53
N ARG A 65 -12.11 9.27 9.45
CA ARG A 65 -12.50 8.50 10.64
C ARG A 65 -11.28 7.89 11.32
N LEU A 66 -10.35 7.31 10.57
CA LEU A 66 -9.14 6.70 11.10
C LEU A 66 -8.22 7.76 11.76
N GLN A 67 -8.08 8.93 11.15
CA GLN A 67 -7.25 10.04 11.64
C GLN A 67 -7.70 10.56 13.01
N LYS A 68 -8.96 10.36 13.41
CA LYS A 68 -9.43 10.69 14.77
C LYS A 68 -8.84 9.78 15.85
N HIS A 69 -8.36 8.60 15.47
CA HIS A 69 -7.91 7.58 16.42
C HIS A 69 -6.40 7.32 16.35
N ILE A 70 -5.71 7.68 15.27
CA ILE A 70 -4.28 7.42 15.09
C ILE A 70 -3.58 8.56 14.35
N ASN A 71 -2.28 8.73 14.60
CA ASN A 71 -1.47 9.68 13.86
C ASN A 71 -1.39 9.28 12.38
N LEU A 72 -1.94 10.12 11.51
CA LEU A 72 -2.01 9.88 10.08
C LEU A 72 -1.45 11.10 9.33
N THR A 73 -0.39 10.88 8.57
CA THR A 73 0.20 11.88 7.67
C THR A 73 -0.46 11.77 6.31
N LEU A 74 -1.38 12.68 5.99
CA LEU A 74 -1.99 12.74 4.66
C LEU A 74 -1.20 13.68 3.73
N ARG A 75 -0.90 13.23 2.53
CA ARG A 75 -0.27 14.00 1.44
C ARG A 75 -1.09 13.82 0.18
N CYS A 76 -1.67 14.93 -0.29
CA CYS A 76 -2.28 14.97 -1.60
C CYS A 76 -1.37 15.62 -2.63
N LEU A 77 -1.21 14.99 -3.78
CA LEU A 77 -0.26 15.36 -4.82
C LEU A 77 -1.01 15.78 -6.07
N LEU A 78 -1.15 17.08 -6.24
CA LEU A 78 -1.78 17.66 -7.42
C LEU A 78 -0.84 17.69 -8.65
N SER A 79 0.42 17.23 -8.52
CA SER A 79 1.44 17.27 -9.57
C SER A 79 2.40 16.07 -9.49
N LEU A 80 2.57 15.37 -10.62
CA LEU A 80 3.49 14.24 -10.81
C LEU A 80 4.87 14.73 -11.28
N SER A 81 5.55 15.61 -10.54
CA SER A 81 6.97 15.86 -10.82
C SER A 81 7.81 14.69 -10.31
N HIS A 82 8.90 14.36 -11.02
CA HIS A 82 9.84 13.32 -10.57
C HIS A 82 10.36 13.56 -9.15
N SER A 83 10.55 14.82 -8.75
CA SER A 83 10.93 15.18 -7.39
C SER A 83 9.91 14.76 -6.33
N PHE A 84 8.60 14.71 -6.65
CA PHE A 84 7.61 14.18 -5.73
C PHE A 84 7.81 12.68 -5.51
N GLN A 85 8.17 11.90 -6.54
CA GLN A 85 8.36 10.46 -6.43
C GLN A 85 9.45 10.07 -5.40
N ASP A 86 10.57 10.79 -5.38
CA ASP A 86 11.65 10.57 -4.40
C ASP A 86 11.24 10.99 -2.98
N ILE A 87 10.44 12.05 -2.87
CA ILE A 87 9.84 12.47 -1.58
C ILE A 87 8.89 11.39 -1.05
N HIS A 88 8.14 10.70 -1.91
CA HIS A 88 7.25 9.61 -1.48
C HIS A 88 8.00 8.40 -0.98
N ILE A 89 9.10 8.05 -1.63
CA ILE A 89 9.93 6.95 -1.19
C ILE A 89 10.50 7.31 0.18
N SER A 90 11.17 8.45 0.32
CA SER A 90 11.78 8.86 1.60
C SER A 90 10.78 9.00 2.76
N ILE A 91 9.60 9.59 2.55
CA ILE A 91 8.60 9.69 3.63
C ILE A 91 8.05 8.32 4.03
N SER A 92 7.91 7.38 3.10
CA SER A 92 7.46 6.01 3.42
C SER A 92 8.42 5.26 4.34
N GLU A 93 9.71 5.58 4.30
CA GLU A 93 10.73 4.93 5.13
C GLU A 93 10.54 5.23 6.62
N THR A 94 9.91 6.36 6.92
CA THR A 94 9.64 6.78 8.31
C THR A 94 8.30 6.28 8.84
N HIS A 95 7.48 5.63 8.01
CA HIS A 95 6.14 5.18 8.39
C HIS A 95 6.06 3.65 8.46
N ARG A 96 5.21 3.15 9.36
CA ARG A 96 4.93 1.71 9.50
C ARG A 96 3.84 1.23 8.57
N PHE A 97 2.86 2.08 8.29
CA PHE A 97 1.71 1.72 7.47
C PHE A 97 1.48 2.72 6.36
N ILE A 98 0.93 2.25 5.25
CA ILE A 98 0.50 3.10 4.14
C ILE A 98 -0.93 2.82 3.73
N ILE A 99 -1.72 3.87 3.54
CA ILE A 99 -3.08 3.79 3.02
C ILE A 99 -3.02 3.42 1.53
N ALA A 100 -3.30 2.16 1.22
CA ALA A 100 -3.45 1.62 -0.12
C ALA A 100 -4.93 1.56 -0.52
N LEU A 101 -5.65 2.66 -0.26
CA LEU A 101 -7.06 2.79 -0.62
C LEU A 101 -7.21 3.30 -2.06
N GLU A 102 -8.03 2.57 -2.81
CA GLU A 102 -8.22 2.76 -4.24
C GLU A 102 -9.15 3.92 -4.59
N ASN A 103 -8.95 4.50 -5.78
CA ASN A 103 -9.86 5.53 -6.33
C ASN A 103 -11.16 4.90 -6.89
N LYS A 104 -11.14 3.59 -7.19
CA LYS A 104 -12.26 2.73 -7.59
C LYS A 104 -11.97 1.33 -7.06
N ASP A 105 -12.97 0.55 -6.68
CA ASP A 105 -12.74 -0.81 -6.18
C ASP A 105 -12.19 -1.73 -7.30
N CYS A 106 -10.87 -1.74 -7.45
CA CYS A 106 -10.14 -2.46 -8.47
C CYS A 106 -9.08 -3.33 -7.79
N PRO A 107 -9.17 -4.67 -7.90
CA PRO A 107 -8.23 -5.59 -7.24
C PRO A 107 -6.75 -5.38 -7.62
N GLU A 108 -6.52 -4.91 -8.84
CA GLU A 108 -5.22 -4.99 -9.51
C GLU A 108 -4.28 -3.81 -9.23
N TYR A 109 -4.70 -2.81 -8.45
CA TYR A 109 -3.92 -1.59 -8.16
C TYR A 109 -3.33 -1.55 -6.74
N VAL A 110 -3.83 -2.40 -5.84
CA VAL A 110 -3.30 -2.58 -4.48
C VAL A 110 -1.84 -3.04 -4.55
N THR A 111 -1.52 -3.88 -5.54
CA THR A 111 -0.19 -4.42 -5.81
C THR A 111 0.81 -3.31 -6.12
N GLU A 112 0.51 -2.36 -7.01
CA GLU A 112 1.45 -1.28 -7.37
C GLU A 112 1.91 -0.48 -6.15
N LYS A 113 0.99 -0.13 -5.25
CA LYS A 113 1.33 0.57 -4.01
C LYS A 113 2.12 -0.31 -3.05
N ALA A 114 1.70 -1.55 -2.81
CA ALA A 114 2.43 -2.46 -1.92
C ALA A 114 3.86 -2.71 -2.41
N TYR A 115 4.05 -2.97 -3.70
CA TYR A 115 5.35 -3.28 -4.29
C TYR A 115 6.25 -2.06 -4.51
N LYS A 116 5.69 -0.85 -4.67
CA LYS A 116 6.47 0.39 -4.82
C LYS A 116 7.31 0.70 -3.59
N TYR A 117 6.85 0.35 -2.41
CA TYR A 117 7.52 0.66 -1.16
C TYR A 117 8.29 -0.55 -0.61
N LYS A 118 9.46 -0.81 -1.20
CA LYS A 118 10.37 -1.94 -0.89
C LYS A 118 10.99 -1.94 0.52
N LYS A 119 10.48 -1.16 1.48
CA LYS A 119 11.10 -0.93 2.80
C LYS A 119 10.12 -1.18 3.96
N LEU A 120 9.68 -2.43 4.10
CA LEU A 120 8.88 -2.94 5.24
C LEU A 120 7.75 -1.99 5.66
N ILE A 121 6.98 -1.46 4.73
CA ILE A 121 5.79 -0.66 5.06
C ILE A 121 4.56 -1.50 4.75
N VAL A 122 3.67 -1.63 5.72
CA VAL A 122 2.52 -2.53 5.60
C VAL A 122 1.34 -1.78 4.98
N PRO A 123 0.83 -2.22 3.82
CA PRO A 123 -0.33 -1.60 3.20
C PRO A 123 -1.61 -1.86 3.99
N ILE A 124 -2.40 -0.80 4.17
CA ILE A 124 -3.78 -0.84 4.68
C ILE A 124 -4.71 -0.77 3.47
N VAL A 125 -5.44 -1.84 3.21
CA VAL A 125 -6.29 -2.04 2.02
C VAL A 125 -7.76 -2.01 2.41
N ARG A 126 -8.66 -1.80 1.45
CA ARG A 126 -10.09 -1.75 1.76
C ARG A 126 -10.64 -3.11 2.18
N ASP A 127 -10.39 -4.15 1.38
CA ASP A 127 -10.98 -5.48 1.51
C ASP A 127 -9.94 -6.54 1.09
N CYS A 128 -9.82 -7.62 1.87
CA CYS A 128 -8.97 -8.77 1.56
C CYS A 128 -9.19 -9.34 0.14
N ARG A 129 -10.45 -9.38 -0.31
CA ARG A 129 -10.86 -9.89 -1.64
C ARG A 129 -10.33 -9.06 -2.79
N LEU A 130 -10.06 -7.77 -2.56
CA LEU A 130 -9.43 -6.91 -3.55
C LEU A 130 -7.95 -7.23 -3.73
N VAL A 131 -7.30 -7.83 -2.73
CA VAL A 131 -5.90 -8.25 -2.86
C VAL A 131 -5.82 -9.62 -3.54
N GLY A 132 -6.82 -10.49 -3.30
CA GLY A 132 -6.89 -11.84 -3.84
C GLY A 132 -5.63 -12.64 -3.50
N ASP A 133 -5.18 -13.49 -4.41
CA ASP A 133 -3.93 -14.27 -4.24
C ASP A 133 -2.68 -13.48 -4.63
N SER A 134 -2.75 -12.14 -4.73
CA SER A 134 -1.64 -11.33 -5.23
C SER A 134 -0.60 -11.02 -4.15
N LEU A 135 -1.04 -10.94 -2.89
CA LEU A 135 -0.17 -10.79 -1.72
C LEU A 135 -0.53 -11.88 -0.70
N PRO A 136 0.44 -12.39 0.06
CA PRO A 136 0.17 -13.20 1.25
C PRO A 136 -0.80 -12.48 2.21
N SER A 137 -1.66 -13.23 2.91
CA SER A 137 -2.68 -12.66 3.82
C SER A 137 -2.10 -11.93 5.03
N ASP A 138 -0.84 -12.19 5.36
CA ASP A 138 -0.05 -11.52 6.41
C ASP A 138 0.71 -10.29 5.90
N ALA A 139 0.77 -10.07 4.59
CA ALA A 139 1.51 -8.96 3.99
C ALA A 139 0.72 -7.63 3.94
N PHE A 140 -0.52 -7.59 4.43
CA PHE A 140 -1.37 -6.40 4.42
C PHE A 140 -2.36 -6.40 5.59
N ILE A 141 -3.03 -5.27 5.81
CA ILE A 141 -4.10 -5.12 6.81
C ILE A 141 -5.35 -4.67 6.08
N ALA A 142 -6.43 -5.44 6.12
CA ALA A 142 -7.68 -5.05 5.50
C ALA A 142 -8.59 -4.32 6.49
N ILE A 143 -9.29 -3.29 6.01
CA ILE A 143 -10.16 -2.48 6.85
C ILE A 143 -11.45 -3.24 7.19
N ASP A 144 -11.94 -4.08 6.30
CA ASP A 144 -13.15 -4.90 6.47
C ASP A 144 -13.01 -6.02 7.52
N ASP A 145 -11.79 -6.34 7.95
CA ASP A 145 -11.54 -7.20 9.10
C ASP A 145 -11.94 -6.56 10.45
N PHE A 146 -12.25 -5.26 10.45
CA PHE A 146 -12.58 -4.49 11.65
C PHE A 146 -13.99 -3.89 11.55
N GLU A 147 -14.78 -4.01 12.62
CA GLU A 147 -16.14 -3.46 12.64
C GLU A 147 -16.11 -1.92 12.68
N HIS A 148 -15.10 -1.36 13.34
CA HIS A 148 -14.94 0.08 13.52
C HIS A 148 -13.51 0.56 13.26
N THR A 149 -13.36 1.80 12.78
CA THR A 149 -12.05 2.43 12.57
C THR A 149 -11.23 2.60 13.85
N SER A 150 -11.88 2.61 15.01
CA SER A 150 -11.24 2.60 16.33
C SER A 150 -10.53 1.27 16.61
N GLU A 151 -11.10 0.14 16.19
CA GLU A 151 -10.50 -1.18 16.36
C GLU A 151 -9.27 -1.33 15.47
N LEU A 152 -9.40 -0.94 14.19
CA LEU A 152 -8.26 -0.84 13.28
C LEU A 152 -7.14 0.03 13.89
N ALA A 153 -7.47 1.22 14.40
CA ALA A 153 -6.48 2.09 15.02
C ALA A 153 -5.80 1.45 16.25
N ASN A 154 -6.53 0.69 17.06
CA ASN A 154 -5.98 -0.02 18.20
C ASN A 154 -5.05 -1.17 17.75
N TYR A 155 -5.44 -1.90 16.72
CA TYR A 155 -4.62 -2.94 16.10
C TYR A 155 -3.30 -2.36 15.57
N LEU A 156 -3.36 -1.26 14.81
CA LEU A 156 -2.18 -0.57 14.31
C LEU A 156 -1.26 -0.11 15.45
N LYS A 157 -1.81 0.55 16.48
CA LYS A 157 -1.03 0.98 17.66
C LYS A 157 -0.36 -0.18 18.39
N ARG A 158 -0.98 -1.35 18.43
CA ARG A 158 -0.42 -2.57 19.03
C ARG A 158 0.80 -3.03 18.26
N LEU A 159 0.71 -3.10 16.93
CA LEU A 159 1.83 -3.40 16.05
C LEU A 159 2.96 -2.36 16.16
N GLN A 160 2.65 -1.06 16.35
CA GLN A 160 3.68 -0.05 16.56
C GLN A 160 4.47 -0.22 17.86
N ARG A 161 3.87 -0.85 18.87
CA ARG A 161 4.48 -1.05 20.19
C ARG A 161 5.24 -2.37 20.30
N ASN A 162 5.04 -3.27 19.33
CA ASN A 162 5.61 -4.60 19.33
C ASN A 162 6.27 -4.88 17.97
N ASP A 163 7.57 -4.61 17.89
CA ASP A 163 8.35 -4.82 16.67
C ASP A 163 8.38 -6.29 16.24
N ASP A 164 8.34 -7.23 17.18
CA ASP A 164 8.32 -8.66 16.86
C ASP A 164 7.00 -9.09 16.24
N GLU A 165 5.90 -8.45 16.61
CA GLU A 165 4.62 -8.67 15.96
C GLU A 165 4.55 -7.99 14.60
N TYR A 166 5.10 -6.78 14.48
CA TYR A 166 5.15 -6.05 13.21
C TYR A 166 6.01 -6.72 12.13
N LYS A 167 6.99 -7.54 12.52
CA LYS A 167 7.89 -8.28 11.62
C LYS A 167 7.30 -9.59 11.07
N LYS A 168 6.23 -10.10 11.69
CA LYS A 168 5.56 -11.33 11.25
C LYS A 168 4.71 -11.03 10.03
#